data_AF-T1GA11-F1
#
_entry.id   AF-T1GA11-F1
#
_cell.length_a   1.000
_cell.length_b   1.000
_cell.length_c   1.000
_cell.angle_alpha   90.00
_cell.angle_beta   90.00
_cell.angle_gamma   90.00
#
_symmetry.space_group_name_H-M   'P 1'
#
loop_
_entity.id
_entity.type
_entity.pdbx_description
1 polymer ?
#
loop_
_entity_poly.entity_id
_entity_poly.type
_entity_poly.pdbx_seq_one_letter_code
_entity_poly.pdbx_strand_id
1 'polypeptide(L)'
;MPSVQALLWSLVSSSECSASCGGIGTRENSFQCIQTFSNNSQLIIDNNFCADIQYQQFEKCESDGCWEYSEWSQCNASCGPGVQTREVQCKKLGRVLTGSIVNQKKN
;
A
#
# COMPACT_ATOMS: atom_id res chain seq x y z
N MET A 1 -17.60 28.80 26.88
CA MET A 1 -17.02 28.33 25.60
C MET A 1 -16.03 27.22 25.91
N PRO A 2 -16.00 26.12 25.14
CA PRO A 2 -15.04 25.05 25.39
C PRO A 2 -13.62 25.56 25.13
N SER A 3 -12.68 25.21 26.01
CA SER A 3 -11.28 25.61 25.92
C SER A 3 -10.53 24.73 24.93
N VAL A 4 -9.51 25.31 24.28
CA VAL A 4 -8.60 24.56 23.41
C VAL A 4 -7.83 23.55 24.24
N GLN A 5 -7.78 22.31 23.75
CA GLN A 5 -7.12 21.20 24.42
C GLN A 5 -5.79 20.84 23.76
N ALA A 6 -5.78 20.60 22.44
CA ALA A 6 -4.56 20.23 21.72
C ALA A 6 -4.63 20.58 20.22
N LEU A 7 -3.45 20.63 19.60
CA LEU A 7 -3.24 20.65 18.15
C LEU A 7 -2.66 19.31 17.72
N LEU A 8 -3.18 18.72 16.65
CA LEU A 8 -2.64 17.47 16.11
C LEU A 8 -2.92 17.29 14.61
N TRP A 9 -2.07 16.51 13.95
CA TRP A 9 -2.29 16.05 12.59
C TRP A 9 -3.36 14.95 12.56
N SER A 10 -4.46 15.20 11.85
CA SER A 10 -5.53 14.23 11.63
C SER A 10 -5.38 13.58 10.25
N LEU A 11 -5.44 12.25 10.18
CA LEU A 11 -5.40 11.50 8.93
C LEU A 11 -6.70 11.72 8.15
N VAL A 12 -6.59 12.25 6.94
CA VAL A 12 -7.73 12.53 6.05
C VAL A 12 -7.96 11.37 5.09
N SER A 13 -6.88 10.89 4.47
CA SER A 13 -6.93 9.80 3.51
C SER A 13 -5.58 9.10 3.45
N SER A 14 -5.61 7.86 2.97
CA SER A 14 -4.42 7.07 2.68
C SER A 14 -4.46 6.58 1.24
N SER A 15 -3.31 6.59 0.58
CA SER A 15 -3.17 6.03 -0.75
C SER A 15 -3.29 4.51 -0.72
N GLU A 16 -3.45 3.90 -1.90
CA GLU A 16 -3.20 2.47 -2.03
C GLU A 16 -1.75 2.14 -1.68
N CYS A 17 -1.52 0.90 -1.25
CA CYS A 17 -0.19 0.40 -0.99
C CYS A 17 0.62 0.38 -2.29
N SER A 18 1.89 0.82 -2.24
CA SER A 18 2.78 0.76 -3.41
C SER A 18 3.04 -0.67 -3.88
N ALA A 19 2.96 -1.65 -2.96
CA ALA A 19 2.93 -3.06 -3.31
C ALA A 19 1.50 -3.45 -3.75
N SER A 20 1.38 -4.00 -4.97
CA SER A 20 0.09 -4.44 -5.50
C SER A 20 -0.27 -5.88 -5.12
N CYS A 21 0.72 -6.75 -4.90
CA CYS A 21 0.53 -8.14 -4.50
C CYS A 21 1.66 -8.70 -3.62
N GLY A 22 1.28 -9.46 -2.58
CA GLY A 22 2.08 -10.43 -1.84
C GLY A 22 3.35 -9.91 -1.17
N GLY A 23 3.42 -8.61 -0.85
CA GLY A 23 4.61 -7.99 -0.31
C GLY A 23 4.33 -6.75 0.54
N ILE A 24 5.40 -6.26 1.17
CA ILE A 24 5.40 -5.02 1.95
C ILE A 24 5.66 -3.86 1.00
N GLY A 25 4.80 -2.86 1.06
CA GLY A 25 4.95 -1.59 0.37
C GLY A 25 4.92 -0.40 1.33
N THR A 26 4.75 0.77 0.74
CA THR A 26 4.53 2.03 1.43
C THR A 26 3.28 2.69 0.88
N ARG A 27 2.49 3.31 1.75
CA ARG A 27 1.38 4.18 1.36
C ARG A 27 1.65 5.61 1.81
N GLU A 28 1.11 6.55 1.06
CA GLU A 28 1.15 7.96 1.38
C GLU A 28 -0.13 8.36 2.12
N ASN A 29 0.05 8.99 3.27
CA ASN A 29 -1.00 9.46 4.15
C ASN A 29 -1.12 10.97 4.02
N SER A 30 -2.34 11.44 3.74
CA SER A 30 -2.67 12.86 3.69
C SER A 30 -3.26 13.31 5.02
N PHE A 31 -2.74 14.41 5.58
CA PHE A 31 -3.15 14.93 6.88
C PHE A 31 -3.69 16.35 6.80
N GLN A 32 -4.51 16.71 7.79
CA GLN A 32 -4.96 18.08 8.04
C GLN A 32 -4.73 18.43 9.50
N CYS A 33 -4.32 19.67 9.76
CA CYS A 33 -4.15 20.16 11.12
C CYS A 33 -5.52 20.40 11.76
N ILE A 34 -5.74 19.82 12.94
CA ILE A 34 -6.96 20.04 13.71
C ILE A 34 -6.66 20.56 15.11
N GLN A 35 -7.61 21.36 15.62
CA GLN A 35 -7.65 21.81 17.00
C GLN A 35 -8.77 21.06 17.73
N THR A 36 -8.41 20.39 18.83
CA THR A 36 -9.36 19.71 19.71
C THR A 36 -9.73 20.60 20.89
N PHE A 37 -10.93 20.42 21.41
CA PHE A 37 -11.49 21.20 22.51
C PHE A 37 -11.92 20.29 23.66
N SER A 38 -12.09 20.85 24.86
CA SER A 38 -12.44 20.10 26.08
C SER A 38 -13.78 19.35 26.04
N ASN A 39 -14.67 19.72 25.12
CA ASN A 39 -15.93 19.03 24.82
C ASN A 39 -15.77 17.95 23.72
N ASN A 40 -14.55 17.56 23.38
CA ASN A 40 -14.20 16.67 22.28
C ASN A 40 -14.61 17.17 20.88
N SER A 41 -15.00 18.43 20.71
CA SER A 41 -15.17 18.99 19.36
C SER A 41 -13.80 19.16 18.70
N GLN A 42 -13.80 19.17 17.37
CA GLN A 42 -12.62 19.29 16.54
C GLN A 42 -12.87 20.35 15.47
N LEU A 43 -11.84 21.13 15.14
CA LEU A 43 -11.88 22.14 14.08
C LEU A 43 -10.66 21.98 13.18
N ILE A 44 -10.88 21.90 11.87
CA ILE A 44 -9.79 21.91 10.88
C ILE A 44 -9.28 23.35 10.78
N ILE A 45 -7.97 23.53 10.94
CA ILE A 45 -7.30 24.82 10.89
C ILE A 45 -6.14 24.79 9.90
N ASP A 46 -5.44 25.92 9.73
CA ASP A 46 -4.31 26.03 8.83
C ASP A 46 -3.16 25.08 9.23
N ASN A 47 -2.53 24.46 8.24
CA ASN A 47 -1.46 23.49 8.45
C ASN A 47 -0.22 24.09 9.15
N ASN A 48 -0.01 25.39 9.08
CA ASN A 48 1.10 26.08 9.74
C ASN A 48 1.06 25.95 11.27
N PHE A 49 -0.13 25.77 11.87
CA PHE A 49 -0.26 25.57 13.32
C PHE A 49 0.27 24.22 13.81
N CYS A 50 0.33 23.22 12.93
CA CYS A 50 0.87 21.89 13.23
C CYS A 50 2.28 21.67 12.62
N ALA A 51 2.93 22.70 12.07
CA ALA A 51 4.18 22.56 11.32
C ALA A 51 5.32 21.93 12.14
N ASP A 52 5.39 22.23 13.44
CA ASP A 52 6.40 21.67 14.35
C ASP A 52 6.01 20.29 14.92
N ILE A 53 4.80 19.81 14.64
CA ILE A 53 4.29 18.53 15.12
C ILE A 53 4.74 17.44 14.15
N GLN A 54 5.44 16.44 14.68
CA GLN A 54 5.89 15.28 13.91
C GLN A 54 4.70 14.45 13.41
N TYR A 55 4.76 14.04 12.14
CA TYR A 55 3.79 13.15 11.51
C TYR A 55 4.47 12.23 10.50
N GLN A 56 3.79 11.15 10.14
CA GLN A 56 4.31 10.15 9.21
C GLN A 56 3.55 10.22 7.89
N GLN A 57 4.07 11.00 6.94
CA GLN A 57 3.51 11.08 5.58
C GLN A 57 3.57 9.73 4.86
N PHE A 58 4.59 8.91 5.12
CA PHE A 58 4.71 7.58 4.54
C PHE A 58 4.65 6.51 5.62
N GLU A 59 3.80 5.52 5.40
CA GLU A 59 3.60 4.40 6.31
C GLU A 59 3.85 3.09 5.57
N LYS A 60 4.40 2.09 6.27
CA LYS A 60 4.47 0.72 5.75
C LYS A 60 3.06 0.16 5.62
N CYS A 61 2.82 -0.57 4.55
CA CYS A 61 1.57 -1.28 4.32
C CYS A 61 1.86 -2.69 3.81
N GLU A 62 0.95 -3.60 4.12
CA GLU A 62 0.93 -4.92 3.51
C GLU A 62 -0.11 -4.92 2.39
N SER A 63 0.28 -5.48 1.24
CA SER A 63 -0.63 -5.60 0.12
C SER A 63 -1.67 -6.69 0.37
N ASP A 64 -2.95 -6.32 0.34
CA ASP A 64 -4.07 -7.28 0.35
C ASP A 64 -4.20 -8.10 -0.95
N GLY A 65 -3.43 -7.77 -1.99
CA GLY A 65 -3.34 -8.56 -3.21
C GLY A 65 -2.52 -9.84 -3.01
N CYS A 66 -2.93 -10.92 -3.66
CA CYS A 66 -2.24 -12.21 -3.66
C CYS A 66 -1.70 -12.54 -5.04
N TRP A 67 -0.48 -13.10 -5.08
CA TRP A 67 0.07 -13.71 -6.29
C TRP A 67 -0.48 -15.12 -6.48
N GLU A 68 -1.10 -15.36 -7.62
CA GLU A 68 -1.47 -16.70 -8.08
C GLU A 68 -0.54 -17.15 -9.19
N TYR A 69 -0.11 -18.41 -9.13
CA TYR A 69 0.83 -19.01 -10.07
C TYR A 69 0.14 -20.16 -10.78
N SER A 70 0.27 -20.22 -12.11
CA SER A 70 -0.09 -21.43 -12.86
C SER A 70 0.96 -22.53 -12.63
N GLU A 71 0.63 -23.72 -13.13
CA GLU A 71 1.61 -24.78 -13.31
C GLU A 71 2.74 -24.33 -14.25
N TRP A 72 3.93 -24.90 -14.02
CA TRP A 72 5.07 -24.71 -14.92
C TRP A 72 4.84 -25.43 -16.24
N SER A 73 5.26 -24.80 -17.34
CA SER A 73 5.34 -25.45 -18.64
C SER A 73 6.36 -26.58 -18.61
N GLN A 74 6.25 -27.46 -19.60
CA GLN A 74 7.34 -28.39 -19.90
C GLN A 74 8.62 -27.61 -20.22
N CYS A 75 9.75 -28.21 -19.88
CA CYS A 75 11.06 -27.68 -20.24
C CYS A 75 11.20 -27.67 -21.77
N ASN A 76 11.69 -26.57 -22.34
CA ASN A 76 11.91 -26.49 -23.78
C ASN A 76 13.05 -27.39 -24.27
N ALA A 77 13.92 -27.85 -23.37
CA ALA A 77 15.09 -28.67 -23.67
C ALA A 77 14.84 -30.12 -23.27
N SER A 78 15.19 -31.04 -24.16
CA SER A 78 15.20 -32.48 -23.89
C SER A 78 16.47 -32.96 -23.18
N CYS A 79 17.57 -32.18 -23.22
CA CYS A 79 18.79 -32.39 -22.44
C CYS A 79 19.54 -31.07 -22.21
N GLY A 80 20.25 -30.94 -21.08
CA GLY A 80 20.99 -29.72 -20.72
C GLY A 80 20.11 -28.59 -20.16
N PRO A 81 20.66 -27.36 -20.07
CA PRO A 81 19.94 -26.19 -19.56
C PRO A 81 18.73 -25.86 -20.45
N GLY A 82 17.58 -25.62 -19.82
CA GLY A 82 16.35 -25.29 -20.52
C GLY A 82 15.54 -24.24 -19.79
N VAL A 83 14.47 -23.78 -20.44
CA VAL A 83 13.56 -22.77 -19.91
C VAL A 83 12.20 -23.40 -19.65
N GLN A 84 11.66 -23.12 -18.47
CA GLN A 84 10.26 -23.35 -18.12
C GLN A 84 9.58 -22.01 -17.86
N THR A 85 8.35 -21.89 -18.32
CA THR A 85 7.50 -20.70 -18.18
C THR A 85 6.27 -21.02 -17.35
N ARG A 86 5.83 -20.10 -16.49
CA ARG A 86 4.50 -20.17 -15.87
C ARG A 86 3.83 -18.81 -15.91
N GLU A 87 2.51 -18.78 -15.89
CA GLU A 87 1.75 -17.56 -15.71
C GLU A 87 1.70 -17.17 -14.24
N VAL A 88 1.77 -15.87 -13.98
CA VAL A 88 1.63 -15.29 -12.66
C VAL A 88 0.61 -14.16 -12.76
N GLN A 89 -0.35 -14.15 -11.85
CA GLN A 89 -1.44 -13.19 -11.81
C GLN A 89 -1.52 -12.54 -10.43
N CYS A 90 -1.72 -11.24 -10.41
CA CYS A 90 -1.97 -10.49 -9.18
C CYS A 90 -3.48 -10.31 -9.00
N LYS A 91 -4.04 -10.88 -7.93
CA LYS A 91 -5.47 -10.74 -7.60
C LYS A 91 -5.67 -9.96 -6.30
N LYS A 92 -6.48 -8.91 -6.33
CA LYS A 92 -6.91 -8.13 -5.15
C LYS A 92 -8.43 -8.09 -5.13
N LEU A 93 -9.04 -8.50 -4.03
CA LEU A 93 -10.52 -8.57 -3.87
C LEU A 93 -11.21 -9.36 -5.00
N GLY A 94 -10.59 -10.44 -5.48
CA GLY A 94 -11.10 -11.27 -6.59
C GLY A 94 -10.97 -10.66 -7.99
N ARG A 95 -10.40 -9.45 -8.13
CA ARG A 95 -10.10 -8.82 -9.42
C ARG A 95 -8.63 -9.01 -9.78
N VAL A 96 -8.38 -9.37 -11.04
CA VAL A 96 -7.02 -9.43 -11.60
C VAL A 96 -6.55 -8.00 -11.87
N LEU A 97 -5.51 -7.53 -11.16
CA LEU A 97 -5.01 -6.15 -11.25
C LEU A 97 -4.06 -5.96 -12.44
N THR A 98 -3.25 -6.98 -12.72
CA THR A 98 -2.33 -7.06 -13.86
C THR A 98 -2.58 -8.40 -14.54
N GLY A 99 -2.74 -8.39 -15.87
CA GLY A 99 -2.91 -9.63 -16.64
C GLY A 99 -1.78 -10.62 -16.40
N SER A 100 -1.86 -11.82 -17.01
CA SER A 100 -0.83 -12.85 -16.84
C SER A 100 0.56 -12.35 -17.23
N ILE A 101 1.48 -12.28 -16.27
CA ILE A 101 2.92 -12.11 -16.52
C ILE A 101 3.57 -13.50 -16.59
N VAL A 102 4.49 -13.71 -17.55
CA VAL A 102 5.18 -14.99 -17.71
C VAL A 102 6.46 -14.98 -16.89
N ASN A 103 6.56 -15.87 -15.91
CA ASN A 103 7.77 -16.07 -15.12
C ASN A 103 8.62 -17.19 -15.75
N GLN A 104 9.92 -16.93 -15.95
CA GLN A 104 10.87 -17.86 -16.57
C GLN A 104 11.89 -18.36 -15.55
N LYS A 105 12.01 -19.68 -15.43
CA LYS A 105 13.06 -20.33 -14.63
C LYS A 105 14.07 -21.00 -15.58
N LYS A 106 15.34 -20.71 -15.38
CA LYS A 106 16.47 -21.46 -15.97
C LYS A 106 16.88 -22.54 -14.95
N ASN A 107 16.95 -23.79 -15.40
CA ASN A 107 17.46 -24.91 -14.60
C ASN A 107 18.93 -25.19 -14.90
#